data_AF-A0A5D6Y303-F1
#
_entry.id   AF-A0A5D6Y303-F1
#
_cell.length_a   1.000
_cell.length_b   1.000
_cell.length_c   1.000
_cell.angle_alpha   90.00
_cell.angle_beta   90.00
_cell.angle_gamma   90.00
#
_symmetry.space_group_name_H-M   'P 1'
#
loop_
_entity.id
_entity.type
_entity.pdbx_description
1 polymer ?
#
loop_
_entity_poly.entity_id
_entity_poly.type
_entity_poly.pdbx_seq_one_letter_code
_entity_poly.pdbx_strand_id
1 'polypeptide(L)'
;MTLLVEYVEAAIPILYAVYLTILYQLPTAQYYPDIARMNCMQLRHAIGSILVYGALELLSLIFVHVMLGRRLKQSPLHQLAFALESEWRLVQGMFVTWTLLILSLTLAHHGTDFSFRFASAPLPTEDRAYEILTHAFTLGINSIGDADGKAENLTGKVIRCGFDNGVWSREDLVMSAKIFFDQITCLLSMSSSSPAAMSASFKEPTRAIFVESDLRKFVGSTAHQMLLLFVKHLNESVKGRSISSAPPASPNVQKAVELIAQLDAWVDEIPPIQQPMRFGNRAFRDFYDRVVTRSTELQQQLLPERLHSAIVELSAYLNESFGNRVRIDYGTGHETSFVVWMCCLHKLGFFSQEDFPALVLRLFTAYLALMRRLQKLYMLEPAGSHGVWGLDDYHCLPFYFGSAQLIGQTELAPNAVHDDTVLEAQSREYLYLDAIKFIKEVKAGSPFAETSPMLNDISALPSWEKINGGMLKLYEGEVLKKLPVIQHLCFGALFPCTWTPSHAATDGSVYTPVSMRPGVAVHAPNFDLAGATAQAPWVAVEDLAAARDTTTSPLHQTSSSSTHTQQ
;
A
#
# COMPACT_ATOMS: atom_id res chain seq x y z
N MET A 1 18.31 10.93 -7.68
CA MET A 1 17.27 10.26 -8.49
C MET A 1 17.15 10.90 -9.87
N THR A 2 16.83 12.18 -10.02
CA THR A 2 16.66 12.85 -11.33
C THR A 2 17.83 12.67 -12.31
N LEU A 3 19.08 12.90 -11.88
CA LEU A 3 20.27 12.68 -12.73
C LEU A 3 20.47 11.23 -13.20
N LEU A 4 20.01 10.26 -12.40
CA LEU A 4 20.14 8.84 -12.76
C LEU A 4 19.09 8.44 -13.79
N VAL A 5 17.87 9.00 -13.69
CA VAL A 5 16.79 8.80 -14.67
C VAL A 5 17.22 9.37 -16.03
N GLU A 6 17.64 10.63 -16.07
CA GLU A 6 18.11 11.29 -17.30
C GLU A 6 19.33 10.59 -17.91
N TYR A 7 20.22 10.03 -17.07
CA TYR A 7 21.34 9.22 -17.54
C TYR A 7 20.88 7.93 -18.23
N VAL A 8 19.90 7.23 -17.62
CA VAL A 8 19.33 6.00 -18.20
C VAL A 8 18.58 6.31 -19.50
N GLU A 9 17.79 7.37 -19.53
CA GLU A 9 17.06 7.83 -20.72
C GLU A 9 18.00 8.23 -21.86
N ALA A 10 19.15 8.83 -21.56
CA ALA A 10 20.19 9.10 -22.57
C ALA A 10 20.95 7.84 -23.02
N ALA A 11 21.14 6.85 -22.14
CA ALA A 11 21.93 5.65 -22.43
C ALA A 11 21.16 4.57 -23.21
N ILE A 12 19.85 4.39 -22.93
CA ILE A 12 19.01 3.35 -23.55
C ILE A 12 18.97 3.47 -25.09
N PRO A 13 18.71 4.64 -25.70
CA PRO A 13 18.64 4.77 -27.16
C PRO A 13 19.96 4.38 -27.84
N ILE A 14 21.10 4.72 -27.23
CA ILE A 14 22.43 4.39 -27.76
C ILE A 14 22.64 2.87 -27.70
N LEU A 15 22.32 2.25 -26.56
CA LEU A 15 22.41 0.79 -26.39
C LEU A 15 21.50 0.06 -27.38
N TYR A 16 20.29 0.56 -27.58
CA TYR A 16 19.31 0.00 -28.51
C TYR A 16 19.73 0.13 -29.98
N ALA A 17 20.35 1.25 -30.36
CA ALA A 17 20.91 1.44 -31.70
C ALA A 17 22.07 0.46 -32.00
N VAL A 18 22.96 0.26 -31.03
CA VAL A 18 24.05 -0.74 -31.13
C VAL A 18 23.47 -2.15 -31.24
N TYR A 19 22.48 -2.47 -30.41
CA TYR A 19 21.76 -3.72 -30.42
C TYR A 19 21.12 -4.02 -31.79
N LEU A 20 20.33 -3.10 -32.35
CA LEU A 20 19.69 -3.28 -33.65
C LEU A 20 20.71 -3.50 -34.77
N THR A 21 21.85 -2.80 -34.69
CA THR A 21 22.95 -2.96 -35.66
C THR A 21 23.57 -4.35 -35.57
N ILE A 22 23.81 -4.86 -34.35
CA ILE A 22 24.35 -6.22 -34.14
C ILE A 22 23.33 -7.26 -34.58
N LEU A 23 22.06 -7.10 -34.18
CA LEU A 23 21.00 -8.05 -34.49
C LEU A 23 20.80 -8.19 -36.00
N TYR A 24 20.83 -7.09 -36.76
CA TYR A 24 20.73 -7.12 -38.22
C TYR A 24 21.87 -7.92 -38.90
N GLN A 25 23.05 -7.98 -38.29
CA GLN A 25 24.20 -8.72 -38.83
C GLN A 25 24.21 -10.21 -38.44
N LEU A 26 23.36 -10.61 -37.48
CA LEU A 26 23.32 -11.99 -37.00
C LEU A 26 22.44 -12.87 -37.91
N PRO A 27 22.81 -14.15 -38.13
CA PRO A 27 21.97 -15.10 -38.87
C PRO A 27 20.56 -15.26 -38.25
N THR A 28 20.43 -14.98 -36.96
CA THR A 28 19.19 -15.03 -36.20
C THR A 28 18.21 -13.89 -36.55
N ALA A 29 18.65 -12.85 -37.27
CA ALA A 29 17.81 -11.71 -37.69
C ALA A 29 16.57 -12.14 -38.46
N GLN A 30 16.65 -13.23 -39.22
CA GLN A 30 15.54 -13.78 -40.00
C GLN A 30 14.33 -14.18 -39.16
N TYR A 31 14.53 -14.41 -37.86
CA TYR A 31 13.46 -14.77 -36.92
C TYR A 31 12.80 -13.54 -36.28
N TYR A 32 13.23 -12.32 -36.60
CA TYR A 32 12.61 -11.09 -36.11
C TYR A 32 11.79 -10.46 -37.25
N PRO A 33 10.44 -10.47 -37.21
CA PRO A 33 9.59 -10.10 -38.35
C PRO A 33 9.89 -8.72 -38.95
N ASP A 34 10.17 -7.75 -38.07
CA ASP A 34 10.46 -6.36 -38.46
C ASP A 34 11.86 -6.20 -39.06
N ILE A 35 12.83 -6.99 -38.59
CA ILE A 35 14.23 -6.92 -39.03
C ILE A 35 14.44 -7.76 -40.29
N ALA A 36 13.77 -8.91 -40.39
CA ALA A 36 13.82 -9.81 -41.55
C ALA A 36 13.31 -9.15 -42.84
N ARG A 37 12.44 -8.14 -42.72
CA ARG A 37 11.89 -7.36 -43.85
C ARG A 37 12.59 -6.02 -44.06
N MET A 38 13.54 -5.66 -43.19
CA MET A 38 14.18 -4.35 -43.21
C MET A 38 15.34 -4.33 -44.20
N ASN A 39 15.41 -3.29 -45.03
CA ASN A 39 16.54 -3.06 -45.92
C ASN A 39 17.61 -2.16 -45.26
N CYS A 40 18.85 -2.20 -45.73
CA CYS A 40 19.96 -1.38 -45.19
C CYS A 40 19.64 0.13 -45.09
N MET A 41 18.85 0.67 -46.02
CA MET A 41 18.41 2.06 -46.02
C MET A 41 17.44 2.37 -44.86
N GLN A 42 16.51 1.44 -44.58
CA GLN A 42 15.54 1.58 -43.49
C GLN A 42 16.20 1.41 -42.13
N LEU A 43 17.17 0.48 -42.01
CA LEU A 43 17.99 0.34 -40.80
C LEU A 43 18.75 1.64 -40.51
N ARG A 44 19.38 2.23 -41.53
CA ARG A 44 20.11 3.50 -41.37
C ARG A 44 19.19 4.64 -40.94
N HIS A 45 17.97 4.70 -41.47
CA HIS A 45 16.97 5.69 -41.05
C HIS A 45 16.52 5.46 -39.60
N ALA A 46 16.21 4.22 -39.23
CA ALA A 46 15.80 3.87 -37.87
C ALA A 46 16.89 4.19 -36.83
N ILE A 47 18.14 3.78 -37.10
CA ILE A 47 19.30 4.14 -36.28
C ILE A 47 19.47 5.66 -36.23
N GLY A 48 19.33 6.35 -37.37
CA GLY A 48 19.41 7.81 -37.43
C GLY A 48 18.39 8.50 -36.53
N SER A 49 17.12 8.08 -36.57
CA SER A 49 16.08 8.61 -35.69
C SER A 49 16.35 8.33 -34.21
N ILE A 50 16.82 7.12 -33.87
CA ILE A 50 17.17 6.74 -32.49
C ILE A 50 18.35 7.57 -31.97
N LEU A 51 19.36 7.82 -32.81
CA LEU A 51 20.52 8.65 -32.44
C LEU A 51 20.15 10.13 -32.28
N VAL A 52 19.24 10.66 -33.10
CA VAL A 52 18.70 12.02 -32.91
C VAL A 52 17.97 12.12 -31.58
N TYR A 53 17.14 11.13 -31.24
CA TYR A 53 16.47 11.07 -29.95
C TYR A 53 17.47 11.00 -28.79
N GLY A 54 18.45 10.09 -28.85
CA GLY A 54 19.51 9.99 -27.84
C GLY A 54 20.35 11.27 -27.69
N ALA A 55 20.54 12.03 -28.77
CA ALA A 55 21.21 13.33 -28.71
C ALA A 55 20.37 14.40 -27.98
N LEU A 56 19.05 14.40 -28.15
CA LEU A 56 18.15 15.29 -27.41
C LEU A 56 18.16 14.97 -25.91
N GLU A 57 18.13 13.69 -25.56
CA GLU A 57 18.21 13.26 -24.15
C GLU A 57 19.58 13.60 -23.53
N LEU A 58 20.68 13.47 -24.28
CA LEU A 58 21.99 13.91 -23.81
C LEU A 58 22.04 15.42 -23.56
N LEU A 59 21.38 16.22 -24.39
CA LEU A 59 21.25 17.67 -24.18
C LEU A 59 20.40 17.98 -22.94
N SER A 60 19.34 17.22 -22.68
CA SER A 60 18.55 17.31 -21.44
C SER A 60 19.41 17.02 -20.21
N LEU A 61 20.19 15.93 -20.25
CA LEU A 61 21.10 15.55 -19.17
C LEU A 61 22.16 16.64 -18.90
N ILE A 62 22.73 17.24 -19.95
CA ILE A 62 23.67 18.36 -19.84
C ILE A 62 22.99 19.58 -19.21
N PHE A 63 21.76 19.88 -19.62
CA PHE A 63 20.98 20.99 -19.08
C PHE A 63 20.71 20.80 -17.58
N VAL A 64 20.24 19.62 -17.18
CA VAL A 64 20.00 19.25 -15.77
C VAL A 64 21.29 19.32 -14.96
N HIS A 65 22.41 18.84 -15.52
CA HIS A 65 23.73 18.94 -14.89
C HIS A 65 24.15 20.39 -14.62
N VAL A 66 24.04 21.26 -15.63
CA VAL A 66 24.38 22.69 -15.50
C VAL A 66 23.46 23.40 -14.51
N MET A 67 22.14 23.11 -14.56
CA MET A 67 21.17 23.70 -13.65
C MET A 67 21.44 23.31 -12.19
N LEU A 68 21.67 22.02 -11.93
CA LEU A 68 21.97 21.51 -10.59
C LEU A 68 23.32 22.02 -10.08
N GLY A 69 24.33 22.09 -10.94
CA GLY A 69 25.65 22.65 -10.59
C GLY A 69 25.56 24.13 -10.17
N ARG A 70 24.73 24.92 -10.86
CA ARG A 70 24.50 26.34 -10.51
C ARG A 70 23.71 26.52 -9.22
N ARG A 71 22.75 25.63 -8.93
CA ARG A 71 21.88 25.71 -7.75
C ARG A 71 22.54 25.17 -6.47
N LEU A 72 23.30 24.09 -6.57
CA LEU A 72 23.75 23.31 -5.40
C LEU A 72 25.23 23.50 -5.03
N LYS A 73 26.03 24.22 -5.84
CA LYS A 73 27.47 24.48 -5.65
C LYS A 73 28.34 23.22 -5.40
N GLN A 74 27.80 22.02 -5.66
CA GLN A 74 28.51 20.74 -5.64
C GLN A 74 28.52 20.16 -7.05
N SER A 75 29.49 19.29 -7.35
CA SER A 75 29.60 18.64 -8.66
C SER A 75 28.53 17.55 -8.80
N PRO A 76 27.51 17.71 -9.66
CA PRO A 76 26.48 16.69 -9.83
C PRO A 76 27.01 15.42 -10.53
N LEU A 77 28.14 15.52 -11.24
CA LEU A 77 28.85 14.37 -11.81
C LEU A 77 29.41 13.44 -10.73
N HIS A 78 29.87 13.97 -9.60
CA HIS A 78 30.35 13.14 -8.50
C HIS A 78 29.21 12.33 -7.86
N GLN A 79 28.02 12.91 -7.77
CA GLN A 79 26.84 12.21 -7.25
C GLN A 79 26.33 11.14 -8.21
N LEU A 80 26.35 11.41 -9.51
CA LEU A 80 26.03 10.41 -10.53
C LEU A 80 27.05 9.27 -10.53
N ALA A 81 28.34 9.58 -10.47
CA ALA A 81 29.42 8.58 -10.38
C ALA A 81 29.27 7.72 -9.12
N PHE A 82 29.02 8.34 -7.96
CA PHE A 82 28.78 7.62 -6.71
C PHE A 82 27.55 6.70 -6.78
N ALA A 83 26.46 7.15 -7.41
CA ALA A 83 25.26 6.33 -7.57
C ALA A 83 25.50 5.15 -8.52
N LEU A 84 26.21 5.38 -9.64
CA LEU A 84 26.57 4.34 -10.58
C LEU A 84 27.56 3.33 -9.99
N GLU A 85 28.44 3.76 -9.08
CA GLU A 85 29.39 2.88 -8.38
C GLU A 85 28.71 2.08 -7.27
N SER A 86 27.89 2.74 -6.45
CA SER A 86 27.22 2.12 -5.28
C SER A 86 26.17 1.10 -5.69
N GLU A 87 25.41 1.39 -6.76
CA GLU A 87 24.26 0.58 -7.19
C GLU A 87 24.48 -0.07 -8.56
N TRP A 88 25.74 -0.27 -8.96
CA TRP A 88 26.10 -0.76 -10.30
C TRP A 88 25.39 -2.08 -10.68
N ARG A 89 25.18 -2.98 -9.71
CA ARG A 89 24.51 -4.27 -9.91
C ARG A 89 23.04 -4.11 -10.27
N LEU A 90 22.35 -3.15 -9.65
CA LEU A 90 20.95 -2.89 -9.88
C LEU A 90 20.75 -2.24 -11.25
N VAL A 91 21.58 -1.26 -11.58
CA VAL A 91 21.57 -0.58 -12.89
C VAL A 91 21.88 -1.57 -14.02
N GLN A 92 22.94 -2.37 -13.90
CA GLN A 92 23.26 -3.41 -14.89
C GLN A 92 22.17 -4.50 -14.98
N GLY A 93 21.62 -4.92 -13.85
CA GLY A 93 20.52 -5.87 -13.80
C GLY A 93 19.28 -5.36 -14.55
N MET A 94 18.94 -4.08 -14.41
CA MET A 94 17.86 -3.44 -15.16
C MET A 94 18.16 -3.44 -16.67
N PHE A 95 19.34 -2.97 -17.09
CA PHE A 95 19.70 -2.95 -18.51
C PHE A 95 19.66 -4.35 -19.16
N VAL A 96 20.20 -5.36 -18.49
CA VAL A 96 20.20 -6.75 -18.98
C VAL A 96 18.77 -7.29 -19.05
N THR A 97 17.97 -7.10 -18.01
CA THR A 97 16.58 -7.61 -17.96
C THR A 97 15.73 -6.96 -19.05
N TRP A 98 15.81 -5.64 -19.23
CA TRP A 98 15.09 -4.93 -20.28
C TRP A 98 15.54 -5.34 -21.67
N THR A 99 16.85 -5.52 -21.88
CA THR A 99 17.39 -5.99 -23.16
C THR A 99 16.85 -7.39 -23.49
N LEU A 100 16.85 -8.32 -22.53
CA LEU A 100 16.33 -9.68 -22.70
C LEU A 100 14.81 -9.72 -22.94
N LEU A 101 14.05 -8.85 -22.27
CA LEU A 101 12.60 -8.74 -22.46
C LEU A 101 12.27 -8.23 -23.88
N ILE A 102 12.92 -7.16 -24.33
CA ILE A 102 12.72 -6.58 -25.67
C ILE A 102 13.11 -7.59 -26.76
N LEU A 103 14.22 -8.32 -26.57
CA LEU A 103 14.63 -9.43 -27.41
C LEU A 103 13.56 -10.53 -27.51
N SER A 104 12.98 -10.93 -26.38
CA SER A 104 12.02 -12.04 -26.32
C SER A 104 10.67 -11.71 -26.95
N LEU A 105 10.26 -10.45 -26.88
CA LEU A 105 8.99 -9.95 -27.45
C LEU A 105 9.03 -9.78 -28.97
N THR A 106 10.21 -9.54 -29.55
CA THR A 106 10.37 -9.25 -30.99
C THR A 106 10.71 -10.48 -31.83
N LEU A 107 10.99 -11.62 -31.19
CA LEU A 107 11.32 -12.89 -31.84
C LEU A 107 10.06 -13.65 -32.28
N ALA A 108 10.01 -14.10 -33.53
CA ALA A 108 9.01 -15.02 -34.05
C ALA A 108 9.20 -16.41 -33.43
N HIS A 109 8.28 -16.81 -32.55
CA HIS A 109 8.30 -18.12 -31.90
C HIS A 109 7.80 -19.22 -32.86
N HIS A 110 8.71 -19.93 -33.51
CA HIS A 110 8.37 -21.15 -34.26
C HIS A 110 8.24 -22.34 -33.31
N GLY A 111 7.03 -22.60 -32.81
CA GLY A 111 6.78 -23.82 -32.02
C GLY A 111 5.40 -23.99 -31.40
N THR A 112 4.60 -22.93 -31.26
CA THR A 112 3.21 -23.05 -30.80
C THR A 112 2.39 -21.92 -31.39
N ASP A 113 1.41 -22.28 -32.22
CA ASP A 113 0.46 -21.36 -32.80
C ASP A 113 -0.49 -20.82 -31.72
N PHE A 114 -0.27 -19.59 -31.26
CA PHE A 114 -1.19 -18.86 -30.38
C PHE A 114 -2.14 -17.94 -31.18
N SER A 115 -2.20 -18.06 -32.51
CA SER A 115 -2.95 -17.13 -33.36
C SER A 115 -4.46 -17.38 -33.42
N PHE A 116 -4.98 -18.43 -32.76
CA PHE A 116 -6.42 -18.81 -32.76
C PHE A 116 -7.09 -18.56 -34.12
N ARG A 117 -6.48 -19.04 -35.22
CA ARG A 117 -7.04 -18.91 -36.56
C ARG A 117 -8.26 -19.80 -36.71
N PHE A 118 -9.42 -19.27 -36.33
CA PHE A 118 -10.71 -19.81 -36.76
C PHE A 118 -10.90 -19.50 -38.25
N ALA A 119 -11.58 -20.42 -38.96
CA ALA A 119 -11.88 -20.29 -40.38
C ALA A 119 -12.41 -18.88 -40.69
N SER A 120 -11.78 -18.22 -41.67
CA SER A 120 -11.96 -16.81 -42.02
C SER A 120 -13.42 -16.40 -42.14
N ALA A 121 -13.98 -15.80 -41.08
CA ALA A 121 -15.13 -14.94 -41.19
C ALA A 121 -14.66 -13.58 -41.74
N PRO A 122 -15.42 -12.92 -42.63
CA PRO A 122 -15.08 -11.59 -43.10
C PRO A 122 -14.96 -10.63 -41.91
N LEU A 123 -14.00 -9.70 -41.98
CA LEU A 123 -13.80 -8.66 -40.98
C LEU A 123 -15.14 -7.94 -40.68
N PRO A 124 -15.49 -7.69 -39.41
CA PRO A 124 -16.71 -6.99 -39.07
C PRO A 124 -16.70 -5.57 -39.67
N THR A 125 -17.88 -5.07 -40.03
CA THR A 125 -18.05 -3.66 -40.42
C THR A 125 -17.64 -2.73 -39.27
N GLU A 126 -17.24 -1.50 -39.59
CA GLU A 126 -16.77 -0.50 -38.60
C GLU A 126 -17.76 -0.33 -37.43
N ASP A 127 -19.06 -0.29 -37.69
CA ASP A 127 -20.11 -0.17 -36.66
C ASP A 127 -20.19 -1.39 -35.75
N ARG A 128 -20.08 -2.60 -36.32
CA ARG A 128 -20.11 -3.86 -35.56
C ARG A 128 -18.86 -4.00 -34.69
N ALA A 129 -17.71 -3.57 -35.22
CA ALA A 129 -16.45 -3.56 -34.48
C ALA A 129 -16.47 -2.55 -33.33
N TYR A 130 -17.11 -1.39 -33.52
CA TYR A 130 -17.34 -0.40 -32.48
C TYR A 130 -18.22 -0.94 -31.35
N GLU A 131 -19.37 -1.55 -31.65
CA GLU A 131 -20.24 -2.14 -30.62
C GLU A 131 -19.54 -3.24 -29.80
N ILE A 132 -18.81 -4.13 -30.48
CA ILE A 132 -18.05 -5.20 -29.82
C ILE A 132 -17.00 -4.62 -28.89
N LEU A 133 -16.29 -3.57 -29.31
CA LEU A 133 -15.23 -2.95 -28.51
C LEU A 133 -15.76 -2.13 -27.35
N THR A 134 -16.87 -1.42 -27.53
CA THR A 134 -17.55 -0.73 -26.41
C THR A 134 -18.05 -1.74 -25.37
N HIS A 135 -18.61 -2.88 -25.80
CA HIS A 135 -19.06 -3.92 -24.89
C HIS A 135 -17.90 -4.69 -24.21
N ALA A 136 -16.79 -4.90 -24.90
CA ALA A 136 -15.58 -5.49 -24.31
C ALA A 136 -14.97 -4.56 -23.25
N PHE A 137 -15.02 -3.25 -23.51
CA PHE A 137 -14.54 -2.21 -22.58
C PHE A 137 -15.40 -2.12 -21.31
N THR A 138 -16.73 -2.23 -21.40
CA THR A 138 -17.60 -2.29 -20.20
C THR A 138 -17.35 -3.54 -19.35
N LEU A 139 -16.78 -4.58 -19.94
CA LEU A 139 -16.35 -5.81 -19.26
C LEU A 139 -14.88 -5.78 -18.81
N GLY A 140 -14.16 -4.67 -18.98
CA GLY A 140 -12.79 -4.48 -18.52
C GLY A 140 -11.71 -5.11 -19.41
N ILE A 141 -12.03 -5.49 -20.66
CA ILE A 141 -11.07 -6.05 -21.61
C ILE A 141 -10.48 -4.92 -22.46
N ASN A 142 -9.20 -4.61 -22.23
CA ASN A 142 -8.53 -3.43 -22.81
C ASN A 142 -7.39 -3.76 -23.80
N SER A 143 -7.30 -5.00 -24.30
CA SER A 143 -6.24 -5.42 -25.23
C SER A 143 -6.81 -6.15 -26.44
N ILE A 144 -6.34 -5.77 -27.64
CA ILE A 144 -6.61 -6.48 -28.90
C ILE A 144 -5.25 -6.89 -29.46
N GLY A 145 -5.03 -8.20 -29.58
CA GLY A 145 -3.86 -8.74 -30.29
C GLY A 145 -4.09 -8.77 -31.80
N ASP A 146 -3.03 -8.52 -32.57
CA ASP A 146 -3.02 -8.62 -34.03
C ASP A 146 -2.27 -9.89 -34.47
N ALA A 147 -2.82 -10.56 -35.49
CA ALA A 147 -2.17 -11.69 -36.15
C ALA A 147 -1.77 -11.40 -37.60
N ASP A 148 -2.25 -10.32 -38.25
CA ASP A 148 -2.10 -10.14 -39.71
C ASP A 148 -2.04 -8.67 -40.22
N GLY A 149 -1.84 -7.65 -39.37
CA GLY A 149 -1.54 -6.26 -39.77
C GLY A 149 -2.71 -5.45 -40.35
N LYS A 150 -3.87 -6.08 -40.58
CA LYS A 150 -5.07 -5.42 -41.12
C LYS A 150 -5.99 -4.84 -40.04
N ALA A 151 -5.84 -5.30 -38.79
CA ALA A 151 -6.67 -4.87 -37.67
C ALA A 151 -6.42 -3.41 -37.27
N GLU A 152 -5.18 -2.90 -37.39
CA GLU A 152 -4.81 -1.55 -36.96
C GLU A 152 -5.59 -0.43 -37.66
N ASN A 153 -5.94 -0.59 -38.94
CA ASN A 153 -6.63 0.45 -39.71
C ASN A 153 -8.13 0.53 -39.34
N LEU A 154 -8.75 -0.61 -39.01
CA LEU A 154 -10.14 -0.67 -38.53
C LEU A 154 -10.21 -0.21 -37.06
N THR A 155 -9.30 -0.71 -36.22
CA THR A 155 -9.20 -0.35 -34.80
C THR A 155 -8.89 1.12 -34.61
N GLY A 156 -8.00 1.71 -35.43
CA GLY A 156 -7.70 3.14 -35.39
C GLY A 156 -8.92 4.03 -35.70
N LYS A 157 -9.79 3.60 -36.64
CA LYS A 157 -11.04 4.31 -36.95
C LYS A 157 -12.09 4.14 -35.85
N VAL A 158 -12.21 2.94 -35.28
CA VAL A 158 -13.11 2.65 -34.17
C VAL A 158 -12.72 3.46 -32.94
N ILE A 159 -11.43 3.48 -32.56
CA ILE A 159 -10.89 4.27 -31.45
C ILE A 159 -11.20 5.76 -31.66
N ARG A 160 -11.00 6.28 -32.88
CA ARG A 160 -11.32 7.68 -33.20
C ARG A 160 -12.81 7.98 -33.04
N CYS A 161 -13.69 7.08 -33.51
CA CYS A 161 -15.14 7.20 -33.32
C CYS A 161 -15.54 7.23 -31.83
N GLY A 162 -14.90 6.43 -30.98
CA GLY A 162 -15.20 6.47 -29.54
C GLY A 162 -14.59 7.66 -28.79
N PHE A 163 -13.51 8.28 -29.30
CA PHE A 163 -13.10 9.61 -28.83
C PHE A 163 -14.15 10.67 -29.19
N ASP A 164 -14.62 10.68 -30.44
CA ASP A 164 -15.58 11.65 -30.93
C ASP A 164 -16.95 11.52 -30.22
N ASN A 165 -17.31 10.31 -29.79
CA ASN A 165 -18.53 10.01 -29.01
C ASN A 165 -18.32 10.03 -27.48
N GLY A 166 -17.13 10.36 -26.98
CA GLY A 166 -16.85 10.50 -25.55
C GLY A 166 -16.79 9.20 -24.73
N VAL A 167 -16.60 8.06 -25.38
CA VAL A 167 -16.49 6.72 -24.75
C VAL A 167 -15.10 6.47 -24.16
N TRP A 168 -14.05 7.07 -24.74
CA TRP A 168 -12.66 6.94 -24.27
C TRP A 168 -11.99 8.30 -24.10
N SER A 169 -11.16 8.45 -23.07
CA SER A 169 -10.25 9.58 -22.87
C SER A 169 -8.79 9.20 -23.21
N ARG A 170 -7.92 10.19 -23.42
CA ARG A 170 -6.50 9.93 -23.73
C ARG A 170 -5.77 9.23 -22.58
N GLU A 171 -6.30 9.34 -21.36
CA GLU A 171 -5.70 8.77 -20.14
C GLU A 171 -6.05 7.29 -19.96
N ASP A 172 -7.20 6.84 -20.48
CA ASP A 172 -7.68 5.44 -20.37
C ASP A 172 -6.78 4.44 -21.11
N LEU A 173 -6.19 4.84 -22.24
CA LEU A 173 -5.22 4.02 -22.97
C LEU A 173 -3.83 3.99 -22.31
N VAL A 174 -3.44 5.04 -21.59
CA VAL A 174 -2.11 5.13 -20.93
C VAL A 174 -2.08 4.35 -19.61
N MET A 175 -3.20 4.32 -18.87
CA MET A 175 -3.35 3.50 -17.66
C MET A 175 -3.28 1.99 -17.95
N SER A 176 -3.73 1.57 -19.13
CA SER A 176 -3.74 0.16 -19.56
C SER A 176 -2.34 -0.42 -19.77
N ALA A 177 -1.38 0.39 -20.24
CA ALA A 177 0.01 -0.03 -20.37
C ALA A 177 0.68 -0.27 -18.99
N LYS A 178 0.41 0.58 -18.00
CA LYS A 178 0.96 0.47 -16.64
C LYS A 178 0.45 -0.75 -15.87
N ILE A 179 -0.82 -1.10 -16.03
CA ILE A 179 -1.43 -2.28 -15.38
C ILE A 179 -0.86 -3.58 -15.98
N PHE A 180 -0.59 -3.60 -17.29
CA PHE A 180 0.04 -4.74 -17.97
C PHE A 180 1.50 -4.96 -17.52
N PHE A 181 2.24 -3.87 -17.25
CA PHE A 181 3.60 -3.93 -16.70
C PHE A 181 3.67 -4.52 -15.28
N ASP A 182 2.73 -4.18 -14.40
CA ASP A 182 2.68 -4.75 -13.05
C ASP A 182 2.19 -6.22 -13.04
N GLN A 183 1.23 -6.58 -13.90
CA GLN A 183 0.72 -7.95 -13.99
C GLN A 183 1.73 -8.95 -14.58
N ILE A 184 2.54 -8.56 -15.56
CA ILE A 184 3.56 -9.45 -16.14
C ILE A 184 4.73 -9.66 -15.20
N THR A 185 5.15 -8.62 -14.47
CA THR A 185 6.17 -8.75 -13.42
C THR A 185 5.69 -9.71 -12.31
N CYS A 186 4.39 -9.69 -12.01
CA CYS A 186 3.76 -10.63 -11.09
C CYS A 186 3.73 -12.06 -11.65
N LEU A 187 3.30 -12.27 -12.90
CA LEU A 187 3.23 -13.58 -13.57
C LEU A 187 4.61 -14.24 -13.77
N LEU A 188 5.66 -13.45 -14.03
CA LEU A 188 7.03 -13.97 -14.11
C LEU A 188 7.61 -14.32 -12.74
N SER A 189 7.17 -13.66 -11.65
CA SER A 189 7.50 -14.09 -10.28
C SER A 189 6.70 -15.34 -9.86
N MET A 190 5.44 -15.46 -10.30
CA MET A 190 4.51 -16.52 -9.92
C MET A 190 4.68 -17.81 -10.74
N SER A 191 5.25 -17.74 -11.95
CA SER A 191 5.58 -18.94 -12.75
C SER A 191 6.80 -19.71 -12.23
N SER A 192 7.52 -19.17 -11.24
CA SER A 192 8.58 -19.88 -10.52
C SER A 192 8.09 -20.71 -9.33
N SER A 193 6.84 -20.54 -8.88
CA SER A 193 6.26 -21.39 -7.85
C SER A 193 5.48 -22.54 -8.46
N SER A 194 6.20 -23.59 -8.85
CA SER A 194 5.65 -24.92 -9.05
C SER A 194 4.88 -25.37 -7.79
N PRO A 195 3.79 -26.16 -7.89
CA PRO A 195 3.10 -26.76 -6.75
C PRO A 195 4.00 -27.68 -5.89
N ALA A 196 5.25 -27.88 -6.28
CA ALA A 196 6.30 -28.54 -5.51
C ALA A 196 6.73 -27.80 -4.21
N ALA A 197 6.29 -26.55 -3.96
CA ALA A 197 6.67 -25.79 -2.77
C ALA A 197 5.86 -26.10 -1.49
N MET A 198 4.93 -27.06 -1.51
CA MET A 198 4.23 -27.57 -0.32
C MET A 198 5.07 -28.57 0.52
N SER A 199 6.40 -28.57 0.37
CA SER A 199 7.31 -29.42 1.15
C SER A 199 8.03 -28.70 2.30
N ALA A 200 7.70 -27.44 2.58
CA ALA A 200 8.21 -26.75 3.75
C ALA A 200 7.31 -27.06 4.96
N SER A 201 7.87 -27.72 5.98
CA SER A 201 7.19 -27.86 7.27
C SER A 201 6.87 -26.47 7.83
N PHE A 202 5.60 -26.23 8.17
CA PHE A 202 5.22 -25.03 8.93
C PHE A 202 5.97 -25.00 10.26
N LYS A 203 6.24 -23.80 10.73
CA LYS A 203 6.99 -23.56 11.97
C LYS A 203 6.41 -22.38 12.73
N GLU A 204 6.70 -22.33 14.02
CA GLU A 204 6.38 -21.17 14.84
C GLU A 204 7.13 -19.94 14.30
N PRO A 205 6.44 -18.83 14.00
CA PRO A 205 7.04 -17.67 13.39
C PRO A 205 7.77 -16.85 14.44
N THR A 206 8.91 -16.29 14.06
CA THR A 206 9.79 -15.56 14.98
C THR A 206 9.96 -14.12 14.54
N ARG A 207 10.24 -13.22 15.50
CA ARG A 207 10.61 -11.84 15.19
C ARG A 207 11.89 -11.79 14.35
N ALA A 208 11.92 -10.88 13.38
CA ALA A 208 13.07 -10.69 12.49
C ALA A 208 13.47 -9.21 12.31
N ILE A 209 12.71 -8.28 12.89
CA ILE A 209 12.94 -6.84 12.79
C ILE A 209 13.29 -6.30 14.18
N PHE A 210 14.58 -6.05 14.41
CA PHE A 210 15.08 -5.57 15.71
C PHE A 210 15.68 -4.17 15.62
N VAL A 211 16.23 -3.81 14.46
CA VAL A 211 16.92 -2.55 14.21
C VAL A 211 16.55 -1.99 12.84
N GLU A 212 16.93 -0.73 12.59
CA GLU A 212 16.62 -0.02 11.35
C GLU A 212 17.16 -0.73 10.08
N SER A 213 18.28 -1.44 10.18
CA SER A 213 18.81 -2.21 9.05
C SER A 213 17.97 -3.45 8.72
N ASP A 214 17.34 -4.08 9.72
CA ASP A 214 16.38 -5.16 9.49
C ASP A 214 15.09 -4.62 8.89
N LEU A 215 14.63 -3.45 9.35
CA LEU A 215 13.46 -2.78 8.77
C LEU A 215 13.66 -2.47 7.29
N ARG A 216 14.83 -1.94 6.89
CA ARG A 216 15.14 -1.70 5.47
C ARG A 216 15.08 -2.98 4.64
N LYS A 217 15.55 -4.11 5.20
CA LYS A 217 15.46 -5.43 4.55
C LYS A 217 14.01 -5.91 4.45
N PHE A 218 13.21 -5.71 5.49
CA PHE A 218 11.78 -6.01 5.47
C PHE A 218 11.06 -5.23 4.36
N VAL A 219 11.27 -3.91 4.25
CA VAL A 219 10.64 -3.07 3.22
C VAL A 219 10.95 -3.55 1.79
N GLY A 220 12.14 -4.11 1.58
CA GLY A 220 12.53 -4.72 0.30
C GLY A 220 12.19 -6.21 0.14
N SER A 221 11.54 -6.83 1.13
CA SER A 221 11.27 -8.28 1.16
C SER A 221 10.00 -8.68 0.41
N THR A 222 9.91 -9.95 0.03
CA THR A 222 8.70 -10.54 -0.55
C THR A 222 7.52 -10.54 0.42
N ALA A 223 7.77 -10.62 1.74
CA ALA A 223 6.74 -10.57 2.77
C ALA A 223 6.06 -9.20 2.83
N HIS A 224 6.83 -8.11 2.78
CA HIS A 224 6.30 -6.74 2.69
C HIS A 224 5.48 -6.54 1.40
N GLN A 225 5.99 -6.99 0.25
CA GLN A 225 5.27 -6.92 -1.02
C GLN A 225 3.95 -7.70 -0.97
N MET A 226 3.97 -8.91 -0.40
CA MET A 226 2.79 -9.76 -0.26
C MET A 226 1.71 -9.09 0.61
N LEU A 227 2.10 -8.53 1.75
CA LEU A 227 1.18 -7.78 2.62
C LEU A 227 0.59 -6.56 1.89
N LEU A 228 1.43 -5.75 1.25
CA LEU A 228 1.00 -4.52 0.58
C LEU A 228 0.07 -4.83 -0.60
N LEU A 229 0.38 -5.86 -1.40
CA LEU A 229 -0.49 -6.32 -2.49
C LEU A 229 -1.83 -6.83 -1.97
N PHE A 230 -1.82 -7.64 -0.90
CA PHE A 230 -3.04 -8.14 -0.30
C PHE A 230 -3.94 -7.00 0.19
N VAL A 231 -3.38 -6.03 0.92
CA VAL A 231 -4.11 -4.83 1.38
C VAL A 231 -4.67 -4.01 0.21
N LYS A 232 -3.92 -3.83 -0.88
CA LYS A 232 -4.40 -3.15 -2.09
C LYS A 232 -5.56 -3.90 -2.75
N HIS A 233 -5.49 -5.22 -2.85
CA HIS A 233 -6.56 -6.02 -3.42
C HIS A 233 -7.83 -5.99 -2.56
N LEU A 234 -7.70 -6.05 -1.23
CA LEU A 234 -8.82 -5.86 -0.31
C LEU A 234 -9.47 -4.49 -0.53
N ASN A 235 -8.67 -3.43 -0.64
CA ASN A 235 -9.15 -2.07 -0.87
C ASN A 235 -9.91 -1.92 -2.21
N GLU A 236 -9.35 -2.42 -3.31
CA GLU A 236 -10.04 -2.35 -4.61
C GLU A 236 -11.35 -3.14 -4.60
N SER A 237 -11.40 -4.26 -3.87
CA SER A 237 -12.59 -5.13 -3.80
C SER A 237 -13.82 -4.47 -3.15
N VAL A 238 -13.61 -3.43 -2.34
CA VAL A 238 -14.68 -2.69 -1.63
C VAL A 238 -14.98 -1.32 -2.22
N LYS A 239 -14.35 -0.98 -3.34
CA LYS A 239 -14.53 0.32 -3.99
C LYS A 239 -16.00 0.57 -4.36
N GLY A 240 -16.57 1.66 -3.86
CA GLY A 240 -17.97 2.03 -4.09
C GLY A 240 -19.02 1.12 -3.44
N ARG A 241 -18.65 0.30 -2.43
CA ARG A 241 -19.55 -0.65 -1.77
C ARG A 241 -19.78 -0.29 -0.30
N SER A 242 -21.04 -0.20 0.12
CA SER A 242 -21.39 -0.08 1.53
C SER A 242 -21.31 -1.43 2.26
N ILE A 243 -21.36 -1.41 3.58
CA ILE A 243 -21.41 -2.63 4.40
C ILE A 243 -22.68 -3.43 4.09
N SER A 244 -23.83 -2.77 3.91
CA SER A 244 -25.08 -3.46 3.56
C SER A 244 -25.06 -4.09 2.16
N SER A 245 -24.32 -3.51 1.20
CA SER A 245 -24.19 -4.06 -0.15
C SER A 245 -23.13 -5.16 -0.29
N ALA A 246 -22.52 -5.58 0.82
CA ALA A 246 -21.53 -6.64 0.84
C ALA A 246 -22.10 -7.95 0.27
N PRO A 247 -21.35 -8.66 -0.61
CA PRO A 247 -21.78 -9.94 -1.15
C PRO A 247 -21.99 -10.96 -0.03
N PRO A 248 -22.77 -12.03 -0.28
CA PRO A 248 -22.91 -13.13 0.66
C PRO A 248 -21.54 -13.67 1.06
N ALA A 249 -21.29 -13.81 2.37
CA ALA A 249 -20.06 -14.40 2.86
C ALA A 249 -20.01 -15.89 2.46
N SER A 250 -18.88 -16.35 1.94
CA SER A 250 -18.68 -17.79 1.74
C SER A 250 -18.68 -18.51 3.10
N PRO A 251 -18.89 -19.84 3.11
CA PRO A 251 -18.83 -20.61 4.35
C PRO A 251 -17.52 -20.43 5.12
N ASN A 252 -16.40 -20.21 4.42
CA ASN A 252 -15.10 -20.01 5.05
C ASN A 252 -15.00 -18.63 5.73
N VAL A 253 -15.49 -17.57 5.06
CA VAL A 253 -15.55 -16.22 5.66
C VAL A 253 -16.51 -16.22 6.84
N GLN A 254 -17.67 -16.87 6.71
CA GLN A 254 -18.67 -16.97 7.77
C GLN A 254 -18.11 -17.64 9.03
N LYS A 255 -17.36 -18.74 8.90
CA LYS A 255 -16.67 -19.36 10.04
C LYS A 255 -15.64 -18.43 10.70
N ALA A 256 -14.93 -17.62 9.92
CA ALA A 256 -13.99 -16.66 10.47
C ALA A 256 -14.71 -15.53 11.23
N VAL A 257 -15.87 -15.08 10.73
CA VAL A 257 -16.74 -14.12 11.43
C VAL A 257 -17.25 -14.71 12.74
N GLU A 258 -17.67 -15.99 12.74
CA GLU A 258 -18.12 -16.71 13.93
C GLU A 258 -17.00 -16.85 14.98
N LEU A 259 -15.76 -17.08 14.55
CA LEU A 259 -14.61 -17.06 15.45
C LEU A 259 -14.49 -15.70 16.14
N ILE A 260 -14.58 -14.59 15.41
CA ILE A 260 -14.52 -13.24 16.01
C ILE A 260 -15.71 -12.99 16.94
N ALA A 261 -16.91 -13.44 16.58
CA ALA A 261 -18.10 -13.35 17.44
C ALA A 261 -17.94 -14.15 18.73
N GLN A 262 -17.28 -15.31 18.68
CA GLN A 262 -16.97 -16.09 19.87
C GLN A 262 -15.98 -15.37 20.78
N LEU A 263 -14.96 -14.69 20.22
CA LEU A 263 -14.06 -13.86 21.00
C LEU A 263 -14.80 -12.68 21.65
N ASP A 264 -15.73 -12.05 20.92
CA ASP A 264 -16.56 -10.97 21.45
C ASP A 264 -17.45 -11.44 22.60
N ALA A 265 -18.03 -12.63 22.53
CA ALA A 265 -18.81 -13.20 23.62
C ALA A 265 -17.97 -13.43 24.90
N TRP A 266 -16.67 -13.75 24.79
CA TRP A 266 -15.80 -13.87 25.97
C TRP A 266 -15.59 -12.55 26.70
N VAL A 267 -15.79 -11.41 26.04
CA VAL A 267 -15.68 -10.09 26.68
C VAL A 267 -16.78 -9.92 27.74
N ASP A 268 -17.98 -10.47 27.52
CA ASP A 268 -19.05 -10.49 28.53
C ASP A 268 -18.70 -11.34 29.75
N GLU A 269 -17.96 -12.42 29.54
CA GLU A 269 -17.55 -13.34 30.61
C GLU A 269 -16.37 -12.83 31.43
N ILE A 270 -15.67 -11.80 30.96
CA ILE A 270 -14.44 -11.26 31.57
C ILE A 270 -14.66 -9.77 31.89
N PRO A 271 -15.46 -9.44 32.92
CA PRO A 271 -15.75 -8.06 33.26
C PRO A 271 -14.49 -7.33 33.77
N PRO A 272 -14.43 -6.00 33.62
CA PRO A 272 -13.33 -5.20 34.13
C PRO A 272 -13.23 -5.31 35.66
N ILE A 273 -12.01 -5.47 36.17
CA ILE A 273 -11.78 -5.51 37.62
C ILE A 273 -11.71 -4.10 38.21
N GLN A 274 -12.05 -3.97 39.50
CA GLN A 274 -11.82 -2.73 40.24
C GLN A 274 -10.33 -2.52 40.45
N GLN A 275 -9.80 -1.41 39.92
CA GLN A 275 -8.40 -1.02 40.05
C GLN A 275 -8.27 0.51 39.97
N PRO A 276 -7.12 1.09 40.36
CA PRO A 276 -6.84 2.50 40.08
C PRO A 276 -6.89 2.76 38.57
N MET A 277 -7.77 3.68 38.13
CA MET A 277 -8.14 3.89 36.72
C MET A 277 -7.05 4.52 35.82
N ARG A 278 -5.82 4.72 36.31
CA ARG A 278 -4.80 5.47 35.56
C ARG A 278 -4.25 4.70 34.35
N PHE A 279 -4.36 3.39 34.33
CA PHE A 279 -3.77 2.50 33.32
C PHE A 279 -4.79 1.46 32.85
N GLY A 280 -4.49 0.78 31.74
CA GLY A 280 -5.33 -0.29 31.19
C GLY A 280 -5.77 -1.33 32.23
N ASN A 281 -7.00 -1.81 32.10
CA ASN A 281 -7.63 -2.76 32.99
C ASN A 281 -6.96 -4.14 32.90
N ARG A 282 -6.51 -4.69 34.03
CA ARG A 282 -5.78 -5.96 34.04
C ARG A 282 -6.63 -7.16 33.63
N ALA A 283 -7.95 -7.07 33.65
CA ALA A 283 -8.85 -8.12 33.15
C ALA A 283 -8.60 -8.43 31.66
N PHE A 284 -8.03 -7.49 30.89
CA PHE A 284 -7.58 -7.75 29.52
C PHE A 284 -6.59 -8.93 29.43
N ARG A 285 -5.78 -9.15 30.48
CA ARG A 285 -4.82 -10.27 30.51
C ARG A 285 -5.53 -11.61 30.51
N ASP A 286 -6.67 -11.71 31.20
CA ASP A 286 -7.48 -12.92 31.24
C ASP A 286 -8.13 -13.19 29.88
N PHE A 287 -8.60 -12.13 29.20
CA PHE A 287 -9.06 -12.21 27.81
C PHE A 287 -7.94 -12.69 26.88
N TYR A 288 -6.79 -12.04 26.92
CA TYR A 288 -5.64 -12.39 26.07
C TYR A 288 -5.15 -13.83 26.34
N ASP A 289 -5.02 -14.23 27.61
CA ASP A 289 -4.59 -15.58 27.98
C ASP A 289 -5.57 -16.65 27.50
N ARG A 290 -6.88 -16.36 27.54
CA ARG A 290 -7.90 -17.24 26.99
C ARG A 290 -7.77 -17.37 25.47
N VAL A 291 -7.56 -16.26 24.75
CA VAL A 291 -7.32 -16.28 23.30
C VAL A 291 -6.11 -17.14 22.97
N VAL A 292 -4.96 -16.91 23.62
CA VAL A 292 -3.73 -17.67 23.36
C VAL A 292 -3.92 -19.16 23.65
N THR A 293 -4.54 -19.49 24.78
CA THR A 293 -4.75 -20.89 25.20
C THR A 293 -5.70 -21.63 24.26
N ARG A 294 -6.73 -20.96 23.74
CA ARG A 294 -7.75 -21.55 22.86
C ARG A 294 -7.45 -21.41 21.37
N SER A 295 -6.41 -20.66 20.98
CA SER A 295 -6.09 -20.32 19.59
C SER A 295 -6.00 -21.54 18.67
N THR A 296 -5.32 -22.60 19.11
CA THR A 296 -5.19 -23.83 18.34
C THR A 296 -6.54 -24.52 18.13
N GLU A 297 -7.35 -24.64 19.19
CA GLU A 297 -8.69 -25.25 19.12
C GLU A 297 -9.62 -24.46 18.19
N LEU A 298 -9.65 -23.14 18.33
CA LEU A 298 -10.44 -22.25 17.46
C LEU A 298 -10.09 -22.44 15.99
N GLN A 299 -8.79 -22.54 15.67
CA GLN A 299 -8.35 -22.72 14.29
C GLN A 299 -8.56 -24.14 13.77
N GLN A 300 -8.52 -25.17 14.63
CA GLN A 300 -8.93 -26.52 14.24
C GLN A 300 -10.40 -26.61 13.86
N GLN A 301 -11.27 -25.84 14.54
CA GLN A 301 -12.71 -25.76 14.22
C GLN A 301 -12.96 -24.93 12.95
N LEU A 302 -12.20 -23.86 12.74
CA LEU A 302 -12.27 -23.01 11.55
C LEU A 302 -11.82 -23.77 10.29
N LEU A 303 -10.65 -24.42 10.36
CA LEU A 303 -9.92 -24.92 9.20
C LEU A 303 -10.22 -26.40 8.90
N PRO A 304 -10.23 -26.79 7.62
CA PRO A 304 -10.27 -28.20 7.25
C PRO A 304 -8.97 -28.91 7.66
N GLU A 305 -9.08 -30.22 7.93
CA GLU A 305 -8.01 -31.06 8.47
C GLU A 305 -6.69 -30.98 7.66
N ARG A 306 -6.80 -30.87 6.33
CA ARG A 306 -5.65 -30.70 5.42
C ARG A 306 -4.78 -29.47 5.70
N LEU A 307 -5.30 -28.46 6.39
CA LEU A 307 -4.60 -27.21 6.71
C LEU A 307 -4.13 -27.17 8.18
N HIS A 308 -4.42 -28.18 8.99
CA HIS A 308 -4.10 -28.16 10.43
C HIS A 308 -2.61 -28.07 10.72
N SER A 309 -1.75 -28.56 9.82
CA SER A 309 -0.30 -28.40 9.96
C SER A 309 0.16 -26.94 9.98
N ALA A 310 -0.61 -26.02 9.38
CA ALA A 310 -0.30 -24.60 9.34
C ALA A 310 -0.69 -23.84 10.62
N ILE A 311 -1.47 -24.46 11.53
CA ILE A 311 -2.00 -23.80 12.73
C ILE A 311 -0.87 -23.31 13.64
N VAL A 312 0.25 -24.05 13.71
CA VAL A 312 1.44 -23.63 14.47
C VAL A 312 1.93 -22.23 14.08
N GLU A 313 1.76 -21.87 12.81
CA GLU A 313 2.15 -20.56 12.30
C GLU A 313 1.02 -19.53 12.39
N LEU A 314 -0.19 -19.93 12.00
CA LEU A 314 -1.36 -19.05 12.00
C LEU A 314 -1.76 -18.58 13.41
N SER A 315 -1.58 -19.42 14.44
CA SER A 315 -1.88 -19.07 15.84
C SER A 315 -1.09 -17.85 16.31
N ALA A 316 0.18 -17.71 15.91
CA ALA A 316 0.98 -16.55 16.31
C ALA A 316 0.41 -15.24 15.74
N TYR A 317 0.00 -15.22 14.47
CA TYR A 317 -0.58 -14.02 13.86
C TYR A 317 -1.92 -13.63 14.51
N LEU A 318 -2.78 -14.63 14.76
CA LEU A 318 -4.06 -14.40 15.42
C LEU A 318 -3.88 -13.88 16.85
N ASN A 319 -2.96 -14.48 17.61
CA ASN A 319 -2.71 -14.09 19.00
C ASN A 319 -2.18 -12.66 19.12
N GLU A 320 -1.35 -12.22 18.18
CA GLU A 320 -0.82 -10.85 18.13
C GLU A 320 -1.80 -9.83 17.55
N SER A 321 -3.01 -10.24 17.15
CA SER A 321 -4.00 -9.35 16.49
C SER A 321 -4.78 -8.44 17.44
N PHE A 322 -4.74 -8.70 18.75
CA PHE A 322 -5.72 -8.13 19.70
C PHE A 322 -5.11 -7.21 20.78
N GLY A 323 -3.81 -6.92 20.70
CA GLY A 323 -3.09 -6.08 21.65
C GLY A 323 -1.97 -6.81 22.37
N ASN A 324 -1.33 -6.14 23.33
CA ASN A 324 -0.24 -6.70 24.11
C ASN A 324 -0.65 -7.00 25.57
N ARG A 325 -0.48 -8.26 25.99
CA ARG A 325 -0.79 -8.72 27.35
C ARG A 325 -0.15 -7.90 28.48
N VAL A 326 1.13 -7.55 28.32
CA VAL A 326 1.91 -6.93 29.40
C VAL A 326 1.59 -5.44 29.49
N ARG A 327 1.65 -4.76 28.34
CA ARG A 327 1.45 -3.31 28.23
C ARG A 327 -0.01 -2.91 28.28
N ILE A 328 -0.94 -3.83 28.00
CA ILE A 328 -2.38 -3.57 27.93
C ILE A 328 -2.64 -2.44 26.93
N ASP A 329 -2.03 -2.58 25.76
CA ASP A 329 -2.09 -1.61 24.67
C ASP A 329 -2.52 -2.28 23.36
N TYR A 330 -2.99 -1.47 22.42
CA TYR A 330 -3.38 -1.89 21.07
C TYR A 330 -2.99 -0.80 20.06
N GLY A 331 -2.71 -1.17 18.81
CA GLY A 331 -2.35 -0.21 17.77
C GLY A 331 -2.20 -0.86 16.40
N THR A 332 -1.72 -0.09 15.43
CA THR A 332 -1.68 -0.45 14.00
C THR A 332 -0.79 -1.67 13.69
N GLY A 333 0.16 -2.03 14.55
CA GLY A 333 0.93 -3.27 14.43
C GLY A 333 0.10 -4.52 14.71
N HIS A 334 -0.84 -4.44 15.66
CA HIS A 334 -1.79 -5.52 15.97
C HIS A 334 -2.83 -5.65 14.86
N GLU A 335 -3.35 -4.53 14.37
CA GLU A 335 -4.21 -4.48 13.17
C GLU A 335 -3.53 -5.16 11.97
N THR A 336 -2.25 -4.85 11.76
CA THR A 336 -1.46 -5.46 10.67
C THR A 336 -1.27 -6.97 10.86
N SER A 337 -1.13 -7.44 12.10
CA SER A 337 -1.05 -8.87 12.39
C SER A 337 -2.34 -9.62 12.03
N PHE A 338 -3.50 -8.99 12.23
CA PHE A 338 -4.79 -9.54 11.78
C PHE A 338 -4.88 -9.65 10.26
N VAL A 339 -4.39 -8.64 9.54
CA VAL A 339 -4.32 -8.67 8.08
C VAL A 339 -3.33 -9.72 7.58
N VAL A 340 -2.20 -9.92 8.25
CA VAL A 340 -1.25 -11.00 7.92
C VAL A 340 -1.89 -12.37 8.15
N TRP A 341 -2.68 -12.55 9.22
CA TRP A 341 -3.45 -13.78 9.43
C TRP A 341 -4.42 -14.05 8.26
N MET A 342 -5.21 -13.05 7.83
CA MET A 342 -6.09 -13.18 6.66
C MET A 342 -5.30 -13.47 5.38
N CYS A 343 -4.16 -12.82 5.18
CA CYS A 343 -3.28 -13.03 4.03
C CYS A 343 -2.74 -14.47 3.97
N CYS A 344 -2.31 -15.01 5.12
CA CYS A 344 -1.82 -16.38 5.23
C CYS A 344 -2.93 -17.40 4.95
N LEU A 345 -4.16 -17.16 5.42
CA LEU A 345 -5.32 -18.00 5.10
C LEU A 345 -5.67 -17.96 3.61
N HIS A 346 -5.60 -16.79 2.98
CA HIS A 346 -5.73 -16.69 1.53
C HIS A 346 -4.62 -17.46 0.79
N LYS A 347 -3.36 -17.33 1.23
CA LYS A 347 -2.21 -18.05 0.65
C LYS A 347 -2.33 -19.58 0.75
N LEU A 348 -2.99 -20.08 1.79
CA LEU A 348 -3.31 -21.51 1.97
C LEU A 348 -4.50 -21.98 1.13
N GLY A 349 -5.16 -21.08 0.39
CA GLY A 349 -6.37 -21.37 -0.37
C GLY A 349 -7.60 -21.58 0.51
N PHE A 350 -7.60 -21.11 1.77
CA PHE A 350 -8.80 -21.10 2.60
C PHE A 350 -9.76 -19.99 2.17
N PHE A 351 -9.24 -18.80 1.88
CA PHE A 351 -10.00 -17.72 1.24
C PHE A 351 -9.64 -17.62 -0.23
N SER A 352 -10.64 -17.43 -1.08
CA SER A 352 -10.50 -17.13 -2.50
C SER A 352 -10.45 -15.60 -2.72
N GLN A 353 -10.15 -15.16 -3.95
CA GLN A 353 -10.23 -13.74 -4.29
C GLN A 353 -11.67 -13.22 -4.29
N GLU A 354 -12.66 -14.08 -4.56
CA GLU A 354 -14.09 -13.73 -4.52
C GLU A 354 -14.53 -13.35 -3.10
N ASP A 355 -13.82 -13.82 -2.08
CA ASP A 355 -14.09 -13.53 -0.68
C ASP A 355 -13.64 -12.12 -0.25
N PHE A 356 -12.77 -11.45 -1.02
CA PHE A 356 -12.12 -10.19 -0.58
C PHE A 356 -13.09 -9.09 -0.12
N PRO A 357 -14.22 -8.83 -0.82
CA PRO A 357 -15.19 -7.86 -0.33
C PRO A 357 -15.79 -8.27 1.03
N ALA A 358 -16.07 -9.57 1.23
CA ALA A 358 -16.63 -10.07 2.49
C ALA A 358 -15.58 -10.10 3.62
N LEU A 359 -14.31 -10.32 3.31
CA LEU A 359 -13.22 -10.21 4.29
C LEU A 359 -13.14 -8.82 4.90
N VAL A 360 -13.37 -7.77 4.10
CA VAL A 360 -13.40 -6.39 4.60
C VAL A 360 -14.75 -6.04 5.24
N LEU A 361 -15.85 -6.21 4.49
CA LEU A 361 -17.16 -5.68 4.90
C LEU A 361 -17.89 -6.53 5.94
N ARG A 362 -17.41 -7.74 6.23
CA ARG A 362 -17.97 -8.63 7.27
C ARG A 362 -16.93 -8.96 8.33
N LEU A 363 -15.84 -9.61 7.95
CA LEU A 363 -14.84 -10.10 8.91
C LEU A 363 -14.06 -8.96 9.56
N PHE A 364 -13.52 -8.03 8.78
CA PHE A 364 -12.81 -6.88 9.32
C PHE A 364 -13.74 -5.94 10.10
N THR A 365 -14.99 -5.74 9.64
CA THR A 365 -16.01 -5.01 10.42
C THR A 365 -16.28 -5.66 11.78
N ALA A 366 -16.43 -6.99 11.85
CA ALA A 366 -16.59 -7.72 13.12
C ALA A 366 -15.36 -7.57 14.02
N TYR A 367 -14.15 -7.63 13.43
CA TYR A 367 -12.90 -7.40 14.14
C TYR A 367 -12.85 -5.99 14.76
N LEU A 368 -13.21 -4.94 14.01
CA LEU A 368 -13.23 -3.57 14.53
C LEU A 368 -14.24 -3.40 15.66
N ALA A 369 -15.42 -4.02 15.55
CA ALA A 369 -16.43 -4.00 16.62
C ALA A 369 -15.86 -4.59 17.92
N LEU A 370 -15.20 -5.76 17.84
CA LEU A 370 -14.51 -6.37 18.97
C LEU A 370 -13.41 -5.44 19.52
N MET A 371 -12.56 -4.88 18.65
CA MET A 371 -11.43 -4.03 19.09
C MET A 371 -11.92 -2.78 19.82
N ARG A 372 -12.95 -2.10 19.32
CA ARG A 372 -13.54 -0.93 19.99
C ARG A 372 -14.16 -1.29 21.33
N ARG A 373 -14.73 -2.49 21.46
CA ARG A 373 -15.25 -2.98 22.74
C ARG A 373 -14.12 -3.22 23.73
N LEU A 374 -13.03 -3.89 23.32
CA LEU A 374 -11.84 -4.09 24.16
C LEU A 374 -11.20 -2.76 24.58
N GLN A 375 -10.99 -1.84 23.62
CA GLN A 375 -10.42 -0.52 23.85
C GLN A 375 -11.21 0.26 24.91
N LYS A 376 -12.55 0.29 24.80
CA LYS A 376 -13.42 0.99 25.77
C LYS A 376 -13.51 0.26 27.11
N LEU A 377 -13.77 -1.05 27.10
CA LEU A 377 -14.05 -1.80 28.33
C LEU A 377 -12.81 -1.98 29.20
N TYR A 378 -11.67 -2.27 28.57
CA TYR A 378 -10.41 -2.48 29.27
C TYR A 378 -9.48 -1.27 29.24
N MET A 379 -9.92 -0.13 28.68
CA MET A 379 -9.13 1.09 28.61
C MET A 379 -7.72 0.85 28.04
N LEU A 380 -7.64 0.14 26.90
CA LEU A 380 -6.36 -0.19 26.29
C LEU A 380 -5.59 1.09 25.97
N GLU A 381 -4.28 1.10 26.17
CA GLU A 381 -3.45 2.25 25.83
C GLU A 381 -3.16 2.26 24.31
N PRO A 382 -3.05 3.44 23.68
CA PRO A 382 -2.60 3.55 22.29
C PRO A 382 -1.13 3.13 22.11
N ALA A 383 -0.90 2.02 21.40
CA ALA A 383 0.43 1.48 21.13
C ALA A 383 1.10 2.22 19.95
N GLY A 384 2.34 2.66 20.15
CA GLY A 384 3.10 3.36 19.09
C GLY A 384 2.56 4.76 18.79
N SER A 385 1.83 5.37 19.73
CA SER A 385 1.13 6.64 19.52
C SER A 385 2.07 7.79 19.13
N HIS A 386 1.66 8.52 18.09
CA HIS A 386 2.23 9.81 17.69
C HIS A 386 1.57 10.97 18.46
N GLY A 387 0.76 10.66 19.48
CA GLY A 387 -0.15 11.61 20.12
C GLY A 387 -1.13 12.20 19.12
N VAL A 388 -1.41 13.49 19.27
CA VAL A 388 -2.33 14.27 18.41
C VAL A 388 -1.87 14.32 16.93
N TRP A 389 -0.63 13.92 16.64
CA TRP A 389 -0.06 13.90 15.29
C TRP A 389 -0.23 12.56 14.56
N GLY A 390 -0.86 11.57 15.18
CA GLY A 390 -1.27 10.33 14.51
C GLY A 390 -2.53 10.52 13.67
N LEU A 391 -2.79 9.60 12.75
CA LEU A 391 -4.07 9.55 12.03
C LEU A 391 -5.22 9.26 12.99
N ASP A 392 -5.07 8.21 13.80
CA ASP A 392 -5.95 7.75 14.85
C ASP A 392 -5.10 7.07 15.94
N ASP A 393 -5.66 6.92 17.14
CA ASP A 393 -4.96 6.35 18.28
C ASP A 393 -4.66 4.85 18.08
N TYR A 394 -5.50 4.13 17.33
CA TYR A 394 -5.46 2.67 17.26
C TYR A 394 -5.36 2.10 15.83
N HIS A 395 -6.00 2.75 14.86
CA HIS A 395 -6.31 2.15 13.56
C HIS A 395 -5.80 2.97 12.37
N CYS A 396 -5.50 2.31 11.27
CA CYS A 396 -5.19 2.96 9.99
C CYS A 396 -6.04 2.41 8.84
N LEU A 397 -6.23 1.09 8.81
CA LEU A 397 -6.91 0.41 7.71
C LEU A 397 -8.41 0.69 7.55
N PRO A 398 -9.20 1.03 8.60
CA PRO A 398 -10.59 1.45 8.44
C PRO A 398 -10.72 2.71 7.59
N PHE A 399 -9.76 3.65 7.69
CA PHE A 399 -9.72 4.85 6.86
C PHE A 399 -9.31 4.52 5.42
N TYR A 400 -8.39 3.57 5.23
CA TYR A 400 -8.01 3.13 3.90
C TYR A 400 -9.19 2.43 3.19
N PHE A 401 -9.72 1.34 3.76
CA PHE A 401 -10.83 0.63 3.16
C PHE A 401 -12.11 1.48 3.09
N GLY A 402 -12.41 2.26 4.13
CA GLY A 402 -13.58 3.13 4.17
C GLY A 402 -13.54 4.25 3.15
N SER A 403 -12.37 4.83 2.85
CA SER A 403 -12.26 5.81 1.77
C SER A 403 -12.49 5.16 0.40
N ALA A 404 -12.12 3.89 0.19
CA ALA A 404 -12.47 3.17 -1.02
C ALA A 404 -13.98 2.93 -1.16
N GLN A 405 -14.68 2.60 -0.07
CA GLN A 405 -16.15 2.46 -0.09
C GLN A 405 -16.86 3.74 -0.59
N LEU A 406 -16.28 4.91 -0.30
CA LEU A 406 -16.84 6.22 -0.62
C LEU A 406 -16.41 6.77 -2.00
N ILE A 407 -15.52 6.08 -2.71
CA ILE A 407 -15.17 6.45 -4.09
C ILE A 407 -16.42 6.33 -4.98
N GLY A 408 -16.71 7.39 -5.74
CA GLY A 408 -17.89 7.50 -6.59
C GLY A 408 -19.16 8.01 -5.88
N GLN A 409 -19.13 8.28 -4.57
CA GLN A 409 -20.25 8.88 -3.85
C GLN A 409 -20.35 10.38 -4.14
N THR A 410 -21.55 10.86 -4.49
CA THR A 410 -21.81 12.28 -4.80
C THR A 410 -22.40 13.05 -3.62
N GLU A 411 -23.09 12.38 -2.70
CA GLU A 411 -23.77 13.01 -1.56
C GLU A 411 -22.87 13.14 -0.33
N LEU A 412 -21.96 12.17 -0.15
CA LEU A 412 -21.04 12.12 0.97
C LEU A 412 -19.68 12.65 0.53
N ALA A 413 -19.48 13.96 0.54
CA ALA A 413 -18.16 14.55 0.32
C ALA A 413 -17.24 14.34 1.55
N PRO A 414 -15.91 14.42 1.40
CA PRO A 414 -14.96 14.25 2.51
C PRO A 414 -15.21 15.13 3.74
N ASN A 415 -15.70 16.36 3.54
CA ASN A 415 -16.02 17.28 4.62
C ASN A 415 -17.24 16.86 5.45
N ALA A 416 -18.04 15.90 4.99
CA ALA A 416 -19.23 15.41 5.69
C ALA A 416 -18.90 14.75 7.04
N VAL A 417 -17.63 14.41 7.29
CA VAL A 417 -17.13 13.92 8.59
C VAL A 417 -17.33 14.92 9.74
N HIS A 418 -17.57 16.20 9.44
CA HIS A 418 -17.88 17.23 10.43
C HIS A 418 -19.36 17.26 10.83
N ASP A 419 -20.25 16.68 10.02
CA ASP A 419 -21.69 16.70 10.25
C ASP A 419 -22.12 15.48 11.09
N ASP A 420 -22.47 15.74 12.36
CA ASP A 420 -22.94 14.71 13.28
C ASP A 420 -24.21 14.01 12.82
N THR A 421 -25.08 14.70 12.06
CA THR A 421 -26.32 14.09 11.55
C THR A 421 -26.01 13.06 10.47
N VAL A 422 -25.03 13.35 9.61
CA VAL A 422 -24.53 12.40 8.60
C VAL A 422 -23.85 11.22 9.27
N LEU A 423 -23.00 11.46 10.28
CA LEU A 423 -22.34 10.38 11.02
C LEU A 423 -23.35 9.47 11.71
N GLU A 424 -24.39 10.01 12.34
CA GLU A 424 -25.44 9.20 12.97
C GLU A 424 -26.21 8.35 11.94
N ALA A 425 -26.51 8.92 10.77
CA ALA A 425 -27.29 8.23 9.74
C ALA A 425 -26.48 7.18 8.95
N GLN A 426 -25.20 7.45 8.67
CA GLN A 426 -24.42 6.71 7.66
C GLN A 426 -23.22 5.93 8.24
N SER A 427 -22.84 6.12 9.50
CA SER A 427 -21.70 5.41 10.12
C SER A 427 -21.80 3.88 9.99
N ARG A 428 -23.01 3.31 10.08
CA ARG A 428 -23.19 1.85 9.98
C ARG A 428 -22.89 1.27 8.59
N GLU A 429 -22.83 2.12 7.57
CA GLU A 429 -22.64 1.71 6.17
C GLU A 429 -21.20 1.88 5.68
N TYR A 430 -20.41 2.74 6.31
CA TYR A 430 -19.08 3.13 5.83
C TYR A 430 -18.04 3.13 6.96
N LEU A 431 -17.00 2.30 6.81
CA LEU A 431 -15.92 2.12 7.79
C LEU A 431 -15.22 3.45 8.16
N TYR A 432 -15.09 4.37 7.21
CA TYR A 432 -14.48 5.68 7.45
C TYR A 432 -15.32 6.51 8.41
N LEU A 433 -16.63 6.63 8.14
CA LEU A 433 -17.56 7.43 8.95
C LEU A 433 -17.76 6.81 10.33
N ASP A 434 -17.80 5.48 10.39
CA ASP A 434 -17.81 4.70 11.63
C ASP A 434 -16.59 4.97 12.51
N ALA A 435 -15.39 5.02 11.92
CA ALA A 435 -14.17 5.35 12.63
C ALA A 435 -14.17 6.81 13.14
N ILE A 436 -14.62 7.77 12.32
CA ILE A 436 -14.76 9.17 12.75
C ILE A 436 -15.75 9.29 13.90
N LYS A 437 -16.91 8.64 13.80
CA LYS A 437 -17.92 8.65 14.85
C LYS A 437 -17.34 8.13 16.17
N PHE A 438 -16.63 7.01 16.12
CA PHE A 438 -15.99 6.45 17.30
C PHE A 438 -14.98 7.41 17.94
N ILE A 439 -14.16 8.11 17.14
CA ILE A 439 -13.23 9.13 17.65
C ILE A 439 -13.99 10.24 18.39
N LYS A 440 -15.06 10.78 17.79
CA LYS A 440 -15.86 11.85 18.39
C LYS A 440 -16.56 11.41 19.68
N GLU A 441 -16.98 10.15 19.77
CA GLU A 441 -17.53 9.56 20.99
C GLU A 441 -16.50 9.44 22.11
N VAL A 442 -15.30 8.92 21.79
CA VAL A 442 -14.22 8.71 22.79
C VAL A 442 -13.62 10.03 23.26
N LYS A 443 -13.45 10.99 22.35
CA LYS A 443 -12.86 12.31 22.61
C LYS A 443 -13.94 13.39 22.77
N ALA A 444 -15.10 13.00 23.27
CA ALA A 444 -16.24 13.91 23.47
C ALA A 444 -15.86 15.08 24.39
N GLY A 445 -16.34 16.28 24.04
CA GLY A 445 -16.09 17.51 24.80
C GLY A 445 -14.91 18.35 24.30
N SER A 446 -14.17 17.89 23.28
CA SER A 446 -13.15 18.69 22.60
C SER A 446 -13.43 18.77 21.09
N PRO A 447 -13.10 19.90 20.42
CA PRO A 447 -13.25 20.01 18.99
C PRO A 447 -12.47 18.92 18.23
N PHE A 448 -13.07 18.40 17.16
CA PHE A 448 -12.45 17.37 16.32
C PHE A 448 -11.10 17.83 15.73
N ALA A 449 -11.02 19.10 15.32
CA ALA A 449 -9.79 19.69 14.79
C ALA A 449 -8.63 19.72 15.81
N GLU A 450 -8.92 19.79 17.12
CA GLU A 450 -7.89 19.81 18.17
C GLU A 450 -7.43 18.41 18.56
N THR A 451 -8.34 17.44 18.50
CA THR A 451 -8.10 16.06 18.94
C THR A 451 -7.61 15.14 17.83
N SER A 452 -7.91 15.49 16.58
CA SER A 452 -7.58 14.75 15.36
C SER A 452 -7.28 15.69 14.19
N PRO A 453 -6.25 16.56 14.28
CA PRO A 453 -5.94 17.57 13.26
C PRO A 453 -5.62 16.96 11.90
N MET A 454 -4.93 15.81 11.83
CA MET A 454 -4.61 15.16 10.55
C MET A 454 -5.88 14.75 9.79
N LEU A 455 -6.84 14.11 10.47
CA LEU A 455 -8.12 13.73 9.87
C LEU A 455 -8.97 14.97 9.50
N ASN A 456 -8.90 16.02 10.32
CA ASN A 456 -9.52 17.30 10.00
C ASN A 456 -8.95 17.89 8.70
N ASP A 457 -7.63 17.91 8.52
CA ASP A 457 -7.00 18.41 7.30
C ASP A 457 -7.30 17.52 6.09
N ILE A 458 -7.30 16.19 6.26
CA ILE A 458 -7.67 15.23 5.22
C ILE A 458 -9.10 15.47 4.72
N SER A 459 -10.02 15.85 5.60
CA SER A 459 -11.42 16.12 5.25
C SER A 459 -11.61 17.31 4.30
N ALA A 460 -10.60 18.19 4.19
CA ALA A 460 -10.60 19.31 3.26
C ALA A 460 -10.15 18.92 1.83
N LEU A 461 -9.72 17.67 1.61
CA LEU A 461 -9.33 17.20 0.29
C LEU A 461 -10.56 17.06 -0.63
N PRO A 462 -10.38 17.30 -1.95
CA PRO A 462 -11.50 17.42 -2.88
C PRO A 462 -12.20 16.11 -3.22
N SER A 463 -11.58 14.94 -3.01
CA SER A 463 -12.16 13.66 -3.39
C SER A 463 -11.67 12.47 -2.56
N TRP A 464 -12.50 11.43 -2.47
CA TRP A 464 -12.18 10.18 -1.78
C TRP A 464 -11.06 9.39 -2.47
N GLU A 465 -10.88 9.51 -3.78
CA GLU A 465 -9.76 8.90 -4.51
C GLU A 465 -8.42 9.45 -4.03
N LYS A 466 -8.34 10.78 -3.84
CA LYS A 466 -7.12 11.43 -3.33
C LYS A 466 -6.86 11.02 -1.88
N ILE A 467 -7.91 10.92 -1.07
CA ILE A 467 -7.81 10.42 0.31
C ILE A 467 -7.34 8.97 0.32
N ASN A 468 -7.94 8.09 -0.47
CA ASN A 468 -7.57 6.67 -0.53
C ASN A 468 -6.11 6.46 -0.94
N GLY A 469 -5.65 7.18 -1.98
CA GLY A 469 -4.25 7.16 -2.39
C GLY A 469 -3.30 7.70 -1.31
N GLY A 470 -3.73 8.71 -0.55
CA GLY A 470 -3.00 9.23 0.61
C GLY A 470 -2.95 8.24 1.79
N MET A 471 -4.06 7.57 2.10
CA MET A 471 -4.17 6.58 3.16
C MET A 471 -3.23 5.38 2.93
N LEU A 472 -3.08 4.93 1.68
CA LEU A 472 -2.10 3.90 1.35
C LEU A 472 -0.66 4.35 1.65
N LYS A 473 -0.31 5.60 1.30
CA LYS A 473 1.02 6.17 1.58
C LYS A 473 1.25 6.31 3.08
N LEU A 474 0.22 6.69 3.84
CA LEU A 474 0.31 6.75 5.30
C LEU A 474 0.52 5.37 5.90
N TYR A 475 -0.24 4.37 5.46
CA TYR A 475 -0.07 2.99 5.94
C TYR A 475 1.36 2.49 5.67
N GLU A 476 1.88 2.73 4.48
CA GLU A 476 3.25 2.34 4.16
C GLU A 476 4.29 3.12 4.99
N GLY A 477 4.14 4.44 5.12
CA GLY A 477 5.10 5.32 5.78
C GLY A 477 5.11 5.26 7.30
N GLU A 478 3.93 5.31 7.91
CA GLU A 478 3.75 5.42 9.37
C GLU A 478 3.49 4.08 10.06
N VAL A 479 3.15 3.02 9.31
CA VAL A 479 2.96 1.67 9.87
C VAL A 479 4.09 0.74 9.40
N LEU A 480 4.18 0.45 8.10
CA LEU A 480 5.09 -0.59 7.60
C LEU A 480 6.57 -0.17 7.61
N LYS A 481 6.86 1.13 7.47
CA LYS A 481 8.22 1.71 7.54
C LYS A 481 8.55 2.27 8.93
N LYS A 482 7.76 1.95 9.95
CA LYS A 482 7.96 2.47 11.30
C LYS A 482 8.43 1.36 12.23
N LEU A 483 9.72 1.39 12.59
CA LEU A 483 10.33 0.34 13.42
C LEU A 483 9.56 0.09 14.73
N PRO A 484 9.21 1.10 15.56
CA PRO A 484 8.45 0.88 16.79
C PRO A 484 7.13 0.12 16.61
N VAL A 485 6.51 0.25 15.44
CA VAL A 485 5.21 -0.37 15.11
C VAL A 485 5.42 -1.80 14.61
N ILE A 486 6.27 -1.99 13.59
CA ILE A 486 6.36 -3.26 12.86
C ILE A 486 7.38 -4.26 13.45
N GLN A 487 8.20 -3.83 14.42
CA GLN A 487 9.20 -4.71 15.08
C GLN A 487 8.62 -5.95 15.77
N HIS A 488 7.32 -5.95 16.05
CA HIS A 488 6.61 -7.06 16.69
C HIS A 488 6.09 -8.08 15.68
N LEU A 489 6.15 -7.78 14.37
CA LEU A 489 5.73 -8.70 13.33
C LEU A 489 6.63 -9.95 13.29
N CYS A 490 6.00 -11.12 13.22
CA CYS A 490 6.67 -12.42 13.19
C CYS A 490 6.72 -13.01 11.78
N PHE A 491 7.71 -13.87 11.53
CA PHE A 491 7.99 -14.44 10.20
C PHE A 491 8.15 -15.95 10.27
N GLY A 492 7.40 -16.68 9.44
CA GLY A 492 7.33 -18.13 9.39
C GLY A 492 7.61 -18.71 8.00
N ALA A 493 6.88 -19.75 7.60
CA ALA A 493 6.94 -20.33 6.27
C ALA A 493 5.92 -19.69 5.30
N LEU A 494 4.73 -19.30 5.78
CA LEU A 494 3.71 -18.59 5.01
C LEU A 494 4.06 -17.12 4.80
N PHE A 495 4.63 -16.50 5.83
CA PHE A 495 5.13 -15.12 5.79
C PHE A 495 6.66 -15.11 6.00
N PRO A 496 7.46 -15.43 4.95
CA PRO A 496 8.87 -15.77 5.12
C PRO A 496 9.75 -14.55 5.39
N CYS A 497 10.71 -14.73 6.30
CA CYS A 497 11.84 -13.82 6.44
C CYS A 497 12.89 -14.17 5.38
N THR A 498 13.12 -13.26 4.43
CA THR A 498 14.10 -13.43 3.35
C THR A 498 15.48 -12.84 3.67
N TRP A 499 15.73 -12.50 4.94
CA TRP A 499 17.01 -11.95 5.39
C TRP A 499 17.49 -12.62 6.68
N THR A 500 18.77 -12.47 6.98
CA THR A 500 19.32 -12.84 8.29
C THR A 500 19.05 -11.70 9.27
N PRO A 501 18.26 -11.92 10.34
CA PRO A 501 18.01 -10.91 11.37
C PRO A 501 19.29 -10.52 12.10
N SER A 502 19.35 -9.27 12.59
CA SER A 502 20.52 -8.77 13.32
C SER A 502 20.74 -9.42 14.69
N HIS A 503 19.68 -9.96 15.31
CA HIS A 503 19.71 -10.62 16.63
C HIS A 503 18.97 -11.95 16.58
N ALA A 504 19.30 -12.86 17.50
CA ALA A 504 18.52 -14.08 17.67
C ALA A 504 17.19 -13.77 18.37
N ALA A 505 16.10 -14.41 17.94
CA ALA A 505 14.76 -14.19 18.50
C ALA A 505 14.66 -14.54 20.00
N THR A 506 15.58 -15.35 20.52
CA THR A 506 15.63 -15.85 21.90
C THR A 506 16.16 -14.85 22.92
N ASP A 507 16.74 -13.72 22.49
CA ASP A 507 17.53 -12.87 23.39
C ASP A 507 16.66 -11.95 24.27
N GLY A 508 15.33 -12.09 24.23
CA GLY A 508 14.40 -11.26 25.00
C GLY A 508 14.53 -9.76 24.68
N SER A 509 15.19 -9.41 23.57
CA SER A 509 15.46 -8.03 23.17
C SER A 509 14.16 -7.35 22.75
N VAL A 510 13.49 -6.78 23.73
CA VAL A 510 12.50 -5.72 23.51
C VAL A 510 13.30 -4.48 23.15
N TYR A 511 12.91 -3.80 22.07
CA TYR A 511 13.44 -2.48 21.77
C TYR A 511 13.26 -1.57 22.98
N THR A 512 14.36 -1.17 23.59
CA THR A 512 14.36 -0.09 24.57
C THR A 512 14.45 1.22 23.77
N PRO A 513 13.39 2.05 23.75
CA PRO A 513 13.46 3.32 23.06
C PRO A 513 14.64 4.14 23.59
N VAL A 514 15.26 4.94 22.72
CA VAL A 514 16.45 5.74 23.07
C VAL A 514 16.18 6.64 24.29
N SER A 515 14.93 7.05 24.50
CA SER A 515 14.46 7.82 25.66
C SER A 515 14.50 7.08 26.99
N MET A 516 14.68 5.75 27.00
CA MET A 516 14.69 4.92 28.21
C MET A 516 16.09 4.35 28.56
N ARG A 517 17.16 4.83 27.92
CA ARG A 517 18.54 4.47 28.30
C ARG A 517 19.00 5.24 29.55
N PRO A 518 19.42 4.57 30.65
CA PRO A 518 19.96 5.26 31.82
C PRO A 518 21.20 6.08 31.44
N GLY A 519 21.21 7.38 31.77
CA GLY A 519 22.36 8.26 31.54
C GLY A 519 22.32 9.11 30.25
N VAL A 520 21.27 8.99 29.43
CA VAL A 520 21.04 9.91 28.30
C VAL A 520 20.07 11.00 28.72
N ALA A 521 20.58 12.17 29.10
CA ALA A 521 19.75 13.36 29.17
C ALA A 521 19.25 13.66 27.75
N VAL A 522 17.94 13.60 27.56
CA VAL A 522 17.30 14.03 26.31
C VAL A 522 17.38 15.56 26.29
N HIS A 523 18.46 16.11 25.74
CA HIS A 523 18.32 17.37 25.04
C HIS A 523 17.59 17.04 23.75
N ALA A 524 16.37 17.56 23.62
CA ALA A 524 15.74 17.67 22.32
C ALA A 524 16.80 18.27 21.40
N PRO A 525 17.21 17.60 20.30
CA PRO A 525 17.97 18.30 19.30
C PRO A 525 17.14 19.53 18.94
N ASN A 526 17.74 20.73 19.03
CA ASN A 526 17.23 21.89 18.32
C ASN A 526 17.27 21.51 16.84
N PHE A 527 16.25 20.79 16.39
CA PHE A 527 15.80 20.89 15.03
C PHE A 527 15.30 22.32 14.93
N ASP A 528 16.01 23.14 14.16
CA ASP A 528 15.45 24.39 13.66
C ASP A 528 14.06 24.05 13.10
N LEU A 529 13.05 24.54 13.81
CA LEU A 529 11.65 24.19 13.67
C LEU A 529 11.05 24.93 12.46
N ALA A 530 11.69 24.77 11.30
CA ALA A 530 11.24 25.26 10.01
C ALA A 530 10.96 24.05 9.12
N GLY A 531 9.90 23.29 9.42
CA GLY A 531 9.50 22.17 8.55
C GLY A 531 8.63 21.07 9.12
N ALA A 532 8.33 21.06 10.43
CA ALA A 532 7.27 20.19 10.97
C ALA A 532 5.91 20.79 10.61
N THR A 533 5.39 20.47 9.42
CA THR A 533 4.08 20.94 8.97
C THR A 533 2.98 20.09 9.60
N ALA A 534 1.93 20.73 10.12
CA ALA A 534 0.73 20.11 10.69
C ALA A 534 -0.14 19.33 9.68
N GLN A 535 0.23 19.38 8.39
CA GLN A 535 -0.49 18.76 7.29
C GLN A 535 -0.02 17.33 7.03
N ALA A 536 -0.93 16.46 6.60
CA ALA A 536 -0.57 15.13 6.14
C ALA A 536 0.50 15.21 5.02
N PRO A 537 1.54 14.35 5.02
CA PRO A 537 2.76 14.51 4.19
C PRO A 537 2.57 14.64 2.67
N TRP A 538 1.37 14.34 2.16
CA TRP A 538 1.01 14.36 0.74
C TRP A 538 -0.01 15.46 0.38
N VAL A 539 -0.41 16.29 1.34
CA VAL A 539 -1.18 17.51 1.10
C VAL A 539 -0.20 18.57 0.62
N ALA A 540 -0.39 19.09 -0.59
CA ALA A 540 0.47 20.14 -1.13
C ALA A 540 0.21 21.45 -0.35
N VAL A 541 1.28 22.17 -0.03
CA VAL A 541 1.20 23.55 0.45
C VAL A 541 0.80 24.41 -0.74
N GLU A 542 -0.49 24.61 -0.94
CA GLU A 542 -1.00 25.66 -1.82
C GLU A 542 -1.25 26.91 -0.97
N ASP A 543 -0.69 28.04 -1.42
CA ASP A 543 -0.75 29.35 -0.76
C ASP A 543 -2.19 29.80 -0.51
N LEU A 544 -2.71 29.49 0.68
CA LEU A 544 -3.95 30.09 1.18
C LEU A 544 -3.66 31.53 1.60
N ALA A 545 -4.38 32.45 0.94
CA ALA A 545 -4.28 33.88 1.08
C ALA A 545 -4.27 34.36 2.55
N ALA A 546 -3.39 35.32 2.81
CA ALA A 546 -3.18 36.01 4.08
C ALA A 546 -4.48 36.30 4.85
N ALA A 547 -4.67 35.58 5.96
CA ALA A 547 -5.61 35.98 6.99
C ALA A 547 -4.96 37.12 7.81
N ARG A 548 -5.65 38.26 7.81
CA ARG A 548 -5.28 39.55 8.38
C ARG A 548 -4.67 39.46 9.78
N ASP A 549 -3.56 40.18 9.96
CA ASP A 549 -2.98 40.55 11.24
C ASP A 549 -4.05 41.18 12.17
N THR A 550 -4.40 40.47 13.24
CA THR A 550 -4.95 41.10 14.44
C THR A 550 -3.80 41.39 15.39
N THR A 551 -3.40 42.67 15.41
CA THR A 551 -2.49 43.25 16.39
C THR A 551 -3.04 43.12 17.80
N THR A 552 -2.45 42.24 18.61
CA THR A 552 -2.64 42.23 20.07
C THR A 552 -1.65 43.19 20.72
N SER A 553 -2.16 44.31 21.25
CA SER A 553 -1.41 45.24 22.10
C SER A 553 -0.96 44.58 23.42
N PRO A 554 0.24 44.90 23.94
CA PRO A 554 0.73 44.32 25.19
C PRO A 554 0.12 45.03 26.41
N LEU A 555 -0.54 44.27 27.28
CA LEU A 555 -0.96 44.71 28.61
C LEU A 555 0.26 44.76 29.54
N HIS A 556 0.64 45.99 29.91
CA HIS A 556 1.54 46.29 31.02
C HIS A 556 0.98 45.76 32.34
N GLN A 557 1.75 44.91 33.03
CA GLN A 557 1.56 44.67 34.46
C GLN A 557 2.24 45.79 35.25
N THR A 558 1.43 46.63 35.91
CA THR A 558 1.90 47.56 36.94
C THR A 558 1.79 46.89 38.31
N SER A 559 2.94 46.67 38.93
CA SER A 559 3.08 46.32 40.34
C SER A 559 2.79 47.54 41.22
N SER A 560 1.82 47.46 42.12
CA SER A 560 1.68 48.40 43.24
C SER A 560 1.57 47.62 44.55
N SER A 561 2.69 47.57 45.28
CA SER A 561 2.76 47.20 46.68
C SER A 561 2.48 48.44 47.55
N SER A 562 1.47 48.36 48.42
CA SER A 562 1.42 49.21 49.61
C SER A 562 0.76 48.46 50.78
N THR A 563 1.63 48.11 51.72
CA THR A 563 1.40 47.82 53.14
C THR A 563 0.18 48.49 53.78
N HIS A 564 -0.60 47.72 54.54
CA HIS A 564 -1.02 48.13 55.89
C HIS A 564 -1.26 46.92 56.82
N THR A 565 -0.71 47.08 58.02
CA THR A 565 -0.61 46.31 59.26
C THR A 565 -1.92 45.77 59.84
N GLN A 566 -1.91 44.57 60.45
CA GLN A 566 -2.24 44.34 61.88
C GLN A 566 -2.30 42.85 62.27
N GLN A 567 -1.61 42.57 63.38
CA GLN A 567 -1.75 41.53 64.42
C GLN A 567 -1.89 40.05 64.04
#